data_AF-A0A0G1HFG3-F1
#
_entry.id   AF-A0A0G1HFG3-F1
#
_cell.length_a   1.000
_cell.length_b   1.000
_cell.length_c   1.000
_cell.angle_alpha   90.00
_cell.angle_beta   90.00
_cell.angle_gamma   90.00
#
_symmetry.space_group_name_H-M   'P 1'
#
loop_
_entity.id
_entity.type
_entity.pdbx_description
1 polymer ?
#
loop_
_entity_poly.entity_id
_entity_poly.type
_entity_poly.pdbx_seq_one_letter_code
_entity_poly.pdbx_strand_id
1 'polypeptide(L)'
;MKRYDYKTYTSDDFAKLLNDTGEIGFVEGINPPIISVSGLPGLKSKEIVLFENGAVGQTMSLLPDSVEIVNISSTQTVLGERVCRTGSYLEIPAGDYLLGLTVDPLGNEIRKELSLKKVEEYRNIEAKPPGIDRRVKLNQYFETGVAVVDMMVPIGKGQRELIIGDRKSGKTEFILQTMLNQAKKGAVCIYAGIGKSLIESKKIADYMVKNDILNRSVIVSSYAADSPALIYLTPYTAMAIAEHFLDKGTDVFLVLDDLTTHAKYYRELSLAAGRFPGRSSYPADVFYTHSRLLERAGYFKTKNGINSITCFPVAESVEGDFSGYIQTNLMSITDGHIYFDKELFLQGRKPAVNYFLSVTRVGRQTQTKLKWSISRELGSFLTLLERTQSFVHFGAEINEGIKSTLTMGDRLTQGLFNQTSEEILPTNLQIVLFTLIWSQAFKDSDSKQLVVQRNKIIQSYKTDASYRTTVDKMVESCDELNKLLGLVSSKQTDLL
;
A
#
# COMPACT_ATOMS: atom_id res chain seq x y z
N MET A 1 -26.01 -15.64 -2.99
CA MET A 1 -24.83 -16.21 -2.31
C MET A 1 -24.52 -15.29 -1.13
N LYS A 2 -24.95 -15.63 0.09
CA LYS A 2 -24.73 -14.83 1.31
C LYS A 2 -23.24 -14.86 1.64
N ARG A 3 -22.50 -13.81 1.23
CA ARG A 3 -21.03 -13.72 1.38
C ARG A 3 -20.61 -12.84 2.56
N TYR A 4 -21.48 -11.92 2.99
CA TYR A 4 -21.15 -10.87 3.97
C TYR A 4 -22.19 -10.85 5.08
N ASP A 5 -21.91 -11.55 6.17
CA ASP A 5 -22.71 -11.49 7.39
C ASP A 5 -21.81 -11.02 8.54
N TYR A 6 -22.17 -9.88 9.13
CA TYR A 6 -21.44 -9.28 10.24
C TYR A 6 -21.88 -9.92 11.56
N LYS A 7 -21.18 -10.97 12.03
CA LYS A 7 -21.68 -11.89 13.08
C LYS A 7 -23.05 -12.50 12.69
N THR A 8 -23.26 -13.78 12.94
CA THR A 8 -24.57 -14.38 12.63
C THR A 8 -25.54 -14.01 13.74
N TYR A 9 -26.13 -12.82 13.65
CA TYR A 9 -27.18 -12.42 14.58
C TYR A 9 -28.45 -13.23 14.31
N THR A 10 -29.00 -13.76 15.39
CA THR A 10 -30.25 -14.53 15.40
C THR A 10 -31.41 -13.62 15.82
N SER A 11 -32.64 -14.09 15.59
CA SER A 11 -33.85 -13.45 16.14
C SER A 11 -33.79 -13.28 17.65
N ASP A 12 -33.11 -14.21 18.34
CA ASP A 12 -32.94 -14.17 19.79
C ASP A 12 -32.00 -13.03 20.22
N ASP A 13 -30.99 -12.70 19.40
CA ASP A 13 -30.10 -11.57 19.64
C ASP A 13 -30.86 -10.24 19.52
N PHE A 14 -31.77 -10.12 18.55
CA PHE A 14 -32.63 -8.95 18.40
C PHE A 14 -33.53 -8.74 19.62
N ALA A 15 -34.22 -9.80 20.08
CA ALA A 15 -35.09 -9.72 21.24
C ALA A 15 -34.31 -9.34 22.51
N LYS A 16 -33.10 -9.88 22.67
CA LYS A 16 -32.21 -9.56 23.79
C LYS A 16 -31.76 -8.09 23.76
N LEU A 17 -31.25 -7.62 22.63
CA LEU A 17 -30.81 -6.22 22.48
C LEU A 17 -31.95 -5.23 22.67
N LEU A 18 -33.15 -5.56 22.19
CA LEU A 18 -34.34 -4.75 22.41
C LEU A 18 -34.70 -4.66 23.90
N ASN A 19 -34.62 -5.77 24.64
CA ASN A 19 -34.84 -5.76 26.09
C ASN A 19 -33.77 -4.97 26.86
N ASP A 20 -32.51 -5.07 26.45
CA ASP A 20 -31.38 -4.40 27.11
C ASP A 20 -31.39 -2.89 26.85
N THR A 21 -31.77 -2.45 25.65
CA THR A 21 -31.74 -1.04 25.24
C THR A 21 -33.06 -0.31 25.46
N GLY A 22 -34.20 -1.03 25.41
CA GLY A 22 -35.54 -0.47 25.55
C GLY A 22 -35.97 0.46 24.41
N GLU A 23 -35.18 0.57 23.34
CA GLU A 23 -35.42 1.46 22.21
C GLU A 23 -35.67 0.65 20.94
N ILE A 24 -36.70 1.04 20.20
CA ILE A 24 -37.04 0.45 18.91
C ILE A 24 -37.18 1.55 17.86
N GLY A 25 -36.78 1.23 16.64
CA GLY A 25 -37.02 2.05 15.47
C GLY A 25 -37.76 1.27 14.38
N PHE A 26 -38.25 2.01 13.39
CA PHE A 26 -38.99 1.46 12.27
C PHE A 26 -38.44 1.98 10.95
N VAL A 27 -38.33 1.11 9.95
CA VAL A 27 -37.86 1.48 8.62
C VAL A 27 -38.93 2.30 7.89
N GLU A 28 -38.59 3.53 7.52
CA GLU A 28 -39.50 4.47 6.84
C GLU A 28 -39.20 4.59 5.35
N GLY A 29 -37.95 4.38 4.95
CA GLY A 29 -37.51 4.55 3.58
C GLY A 29 -36.30 3.69 3.25
N ILE A 30 -36.23 3.22 2.01
CA ILE A 30 -35.14 2.37 1.52
C ILE A 30 -34.63 2.97 0.21
N ASN A 31 -33.41 3.49 0.24
CA ASN A 31 -32.67 3.95 -0.93
C ASN A 31 -31.29 3.27 -0.95
N PRO A 32 -31.18 2.03 -1.46
CA PRO A 32 -30.01 1.19 -1.21
C PRO A 32 -28.68 1.87 -1.62
N PRO A 33 -27.62 1.75 -0.80
CA PRO A 33 -27.55 0.99 0.45
C PRO A 33 -28.00 1.77 1.71
N ILE A 34 -28.64 2.93 1.56
CA ILE A 34 -29.13 3.78 2.67
C ILE A 34 -30.55 3.37 3.08
N ILE A 35 -30.78 3.30 4.38
CA ILE A 35 -32.08 3.00 5.00
C ILE A 35 -32.39 4.15 5.97
N SER A 36 -33.58 4.73 5.84
CA SER A 36 -34.11 5.72 6.78
C SER A 36 -34.93 5.02 7.85
N VAL A 37 -34.59 5.28 9.11
CA VAL A 37 -35.24 4.67 10.27
C VAL A 37 -35.67 5.77 11.23
N SER A 38 -36.91 5.75 11.71
CA SER A 38 -37.36 6.61 12.81
C SER A 38 -37.22 5.92 14.16
N GLY A 39 -37.22 6.72 15.24
CA GLY A 39 -36.99 6.24 16.60
C GLY A 39 -35.51 6.21 16.98
N LEU A 40 -35.14 5.31 17.90
CA LEU A 40 -33.77 5.16 18.43
C LEU A 40 -33.16 6.46 19.03
N PRO A 41 -33.82 7.12 19.99
CA PRO A 41 -33.43 8.44 20.49
C PRO A 41 -32.03 8.52 21.09
N GLY A 42 -31.48 7.42 21.61
CA GLY A 42 -30.13 7.46 22.16
C GLY A 42 -29.03 7.06 21.18
N LEU A 43 -29.35 6.76 19.90
CA LEU A 43 -28.43 6.22 18.89
C LEU A 43 -27.21 7.11 18.70
N LYS A 44 -26.02 6.52 18.70
CA LYS A 44 -24.76 7.25 18.52
C LYS A 44 -24.31 7.22 17.07
N SER A 45 -23.58 8.26 16.67
CA SER A 45 -22.92 8.29 15.37
C SER A 45 -21.97 7.08 15.23
N LYS A 46 -22.02 6.40 14.09
CA LYS A 46 -21.25 5.18 13.76
C LYS A 46 -21.57 3.93 14.57
N GLU A 47 -22.60 3.96 15.42
CA GLU A 47 -23.10 2.77 16.13
C GLU A 47 -23.64 1.74 15.14
N ILE A 48 -23.55 0.46 15.50
CA ILE A 48 -24.20 -0.62 14.76
C ILE A 48 -25.65 -0.79 15.21
N VAL A 49 -26.53 -1.05 14.25
CA VAL A 49 -27.92 -1.41 14.48
C VAL A 49 -28.21 -2.80 13.92
N LEU A 50 -29.16 -3.48 14.54
CA LEU A 50 -29.64 -4.80 14.13
C LEU A 50 -31.11 -4.70 13.71
N PHE A 51 -31.41 -5.23 12.53
CA PHE A 51 -32.76 -5.34 12.01
C PHE A 51 -33.38 -6.67 12.45
N GLU A 52 -34.71 -6.72 12.53
CA GLU A 52 -35.44 -7.91 12.95
C GLU A 52 -35.14 -9.15 12.09
N ASN A 53 -34.92 -8.98 10.79
CA ASN A 53 -34.53 -10.05 9.86
C ASN A 53 -33.06 -10.49 9.98
N GLY A 54 -32.29 -9.94 10.92
CA GLY A 54 -30.86 -10.21 11.12
C GLY A 54 -29.93 -9.40 10.22
N ALA A 55 -30.45 -8.48 9.39
CA ALA A 55 -29.62 -7.51 8.68
C ALA A 55 -28.89 -6.62 9.69
N VAL A 56 -27.73 -6.13 9.29
CA VAL A 56 -26.90 -5.24 10.10
C VAL A 56 -26.66 -3.97 9.32
N GLY A 57 -26.78 -2.84 10.01
CA GLY A 57 -26.43 -1.54 9.47
C GLY A 57 -25.51 -0.74 10.38
N GLN A 58 -24.85 0.25 9.80
CA GLN A 58 -24.08 1.24 10.54
C GLN A 58 -24.74 2.62 10.43
N THR A 59 -24.90 3.29 11.56
CA THR A 59 -25.40 4.66 11.60
C THR A 59 -24.44 5.60 10.86
N MET A 60 -24.96 6.26 9.83
CA MET A 60 -24.22 7.21 9.01
C MET A 60 -24.52 8.67 9.38
N SER A 61 -25.78 8.98 9.64
CA SER A 61 -26.26 10.33 10.02
C SER A 61 -27.37 10.23 11.07
N LEU A 62 -27.41 11.21 11.97
CA LEU A 62 -28.50 11.43 12.91
C LEU A 62 -29.22 12.72 12.48
N LEU A 63 -30.49 12.60 12.06
CA LEU A 63 -31.35 13.72 11.68
C LEU A 63 -32.33 14.02 12.84
N PRO A 64 -33.04 15.17 12.84
CA PRO A 64 -33.96 15.51 13.92
C PRO A 64 -35.04 14.46 14.17
N ASP A 65 -35.62 13.91 13.10
CA ASP A 65 -36.77 12.99 13.18
C ASP A 65 -36.46 11.57 12.68
N SER A 66 -35.27 11.34 12.13
CA SER A 66 -34.87 10.06 11.56
C SER A 66 -33.37 9.82 11.62
N VAL A 67 -32.96 8.61 11.27
CA VAL A 67 -31.57 8.16 11.22
C VAL A 67 -31.31 7.56 9.84
N GLU A 68 -30.17 7.91 9.26
CA GLU A 68 -29.66 7.25 8.06
C GLU A 68 -28.72 6.12 8.46
N ILE A 69 -29.06 4.91 8.07
CA ILE A 69 -28.29 3.70 8.29
C ILE A 69 -27.80 3.16 6.95
N VAL A 70 -26.50 2.88 6.86
CA VAL A 70 -25.93 2.18 5.72
C VAL A 70 -26.06 0.68 5.99
N ASN A 71 -26.75 -0.06 5.11
CA ASN A 71 -26.82 -1.52 5.20
C ASN A 71 -25.46 -2.14 4.83
N ILE A 72 -24.89 -2.89 5.77
CA ILE A 72 -23.58 -3.56 5.61
C ILE A 72 -23.73 -5.07 5.45
N SER A 73 -24.96 -5.59 5.50
CA SER A 73 -25.26 -7.01 5.37
C SER A 73 -25.78 -7.36 3.98
N SER A 74 -25.75 -8.66 3.65
CA SER A 74 -26.33 -9.18 2.41
C SER A 74 -27.86 -9.32 2.44
N THR A 75 -28.47 -9.18 3.61
CA THR A 75 -29.91 -9.31 3.83
C THR A 75 -30.62 -8.01 3.43
N GLN A 76 -31.67 -8.13 2.64
CA GLN A 76 -32.52 -7.01 2.26
C GLN A 76 -33.56 -6.73 3.34
N THR A 77 -33.77 -5.45 3.62
CA THR A 77 -34.73 -4.95 4.61
C THR A 77 -36.03 -4.54 3.92
N VAL A 78 -37.15 -4.51 4.66
CA VAL A 78 -38.46 -4.04 4.16
C VAL A 78 -38.99 -2.82 4.94
N LEU A 79 -39.95 -2.11 4.36
CA LEU A 79 -40.62 -0.99 5.03
C LEU A 79 -41.37 -1.47 6.28
N GLY A 80 -41.35 -0.66 7.34
CA GLY A 80 -41.97 -0.97 8.63
C GLY A 80 -41.20 -1.98 9.49
N GLU A 81 -40.07 -2.50 8.99
CA GLU A 81 -39.26 -3.45 9.73
C GLU A 81 -38.68 -2.84 11.02
N ARG A 82 -38.63 -3.64 12.08
CA ARG A 82 -38.15 -3.19 13.39
C ARG A 82 -36.63 -3.19 13.44
N VAL A 83 -36.09 -2.17 14.08
CA VAL A 83 -34.65 -1.94 14.23
C VAL A 83 -34.34 -1.70 15.70
N CYS A 84 -33.28 -2.33 16.21
CA CYS A 84 -32.77 -2.06 17.54
C CYS A 84 -31.30 -1.66 17.48
N ARG A 85 -30.85 -1.02 18.55
CA ARG A 85 -29.48 -0.57 18.71
C ARG A 85 -28.63 -1.62 19.39
N THR A 86 -27.34 -1.66 19.05
CA THR A 86 -26.39 -2.59 19.69
C THR A 86 -25.60 -1.97 20.84
N GLY A 87 -25.56 -0.63 20.94
CA GLY A 87 -24.68 0.07 21.89
C GLY A 87 -23.19 -0.04 21.55
N SER A 88 -22.84 -0.67 20.42
CA SER A 88 -21.48 -1.02 20.02
C SER A 88 -21.11 -0.42 18.67
N TYR A 89 -19.82 -0.23 18.45
CA TYR A 89 -19.27 0.21 17.17
C TYR A 89 -18.93 -1.01 16.30
N LEU A 90 -18.66 -0.76 15.02
CA LEU A 90 -18.23 -1.82 14.12
C LEU A 90 -16.86 -2.35 14.55
N GLU A 91 -16.84 -3.59 15.04
CA GLU A 91 -15.63 -4.31 15.40
C GLU A 91 -15.41 -5.51 14.50
N ILE A 92 -14.19 -5.69 14.01
CA ILE A 92 -13.79 -6.84 13.20
C ILE A 92 -12.92 -7.80 14.01
N PRO A 93 -13.01 -9.11 13.76
CA PRO A 93 -12.16 -10.07 14.44
C PRO A 93 -10.71 -9.93 13.94
N ALA A 94 -9.75 -9.91 14.86
CA ALA A 94 -8.32 -9.79 14.58
C ALA A 94 -7.53 -10.87 15.34
N GLY A 95 -6.45 -11.35 14.73
CA GLY A 95 -5.61 -12.39 15.31
C GLY A 95 -4.60 -12.96 14.31
N ASP A 96 -3.65 -13.76 14.79
CA ASP A 96 -2.63 -14.39 13.94
C ASP A 96 -3.25 -15.42 12.99
N TYR A 97 -4.44 -15.92 13.30
CA TYR A 97 -5.18 -16.84 12.44
C TYR A 97 -5.53 -16.25 11.07
N LEU A 98 -5.52 -14.90 10.94
CA LEU A 98 -5.76 -14.22 9.67
C LEU A 98 -4.61 -14.39 8.68
N LEU A 99 -3.41 -14.73 9.15
CA LEU A 99 -2.26 -14.95 8.29
C LEU A 99 -2.53 -16.12 7.33
N GLY A 100 -2.38 -15.82 6.05
CA GLY A 100 -2.67 -16.72 4.93
C GLY A 100 -4.12 -16.71 4.46
N LEU A 101 -4.99 -15.92 5.08
CA LEU A 101 -6.40 -15.83 4.68
C LEU A 101 -6.67 -14.67 3.73
N THR A 102 -7.71 -14.86 2.93
CA THR A 102 -8.39 -13.78 2.21
C THR A 102 -9.72 -13.53 2.90
N VAL A 103 -9.87 -12.34 3.50
CA VAL A 103 -11.04 -11.95 4.28
C VAL A 103 -11.81 -10.81 3.61
N ASP A 104 -13.10 -10.74 3.90
CA ASP A 104 -13.97 -9.64 3.52
C ASP A 104 -13.80 -8.42 4.44
N PRO A 105 -14.44 -7.28 4.13
CA PRO A 105 -14.39 -6.09 4.98
C PRO A 105 -15.00 -6.25 6.37
N LEU A 106 -15.71 -7.34 6.65
CA LEU A 106 -16.28 -7.67 7.96
C LEU A 106 -15.41 -8.68 8.74
N GLY A 107 -14.32 -9.16 8.14
CA GLY A 107 -13.37 -10.12 8.72
C GLY A 107 -13.73 -11.59 8.51
N ASN A 108 -14.69 -11.91 7.65
CA ASN A 108 -15.03 -13.30 7.31
C ASN A 108 -14.14 -13.82 6.18
N GLU A 109 -13.78 -15.11 6.22
CA GLU A 109 -13.02 -15.72 5.13
C GLU A 109 -13.87 -15.89 3.86
N ILE A 110 -13.37 -15.37 2.74
CA ILE A 110 -14.08 -15.40 1.45
C ILE A 110 -14.05 -16.80 0.82
N ARG A 111 -12.93 -17.52 0.96
CA ARG A 111 -12.71 -18.81 0.28
C ARG A 111 -13.43 -19.98 0.94
N LYS A 112 -13.77 -19.87 2.23
CA LYS A 112 -14.35 -20.96 3.04
C LYS A 112 -13.54 -22.26 2.96
N GLU A 113 -12.25 -22.17 2.64
CA GLU A 113 -11.36 -23.32 2.49
C GLU A 113 -10.77 -23.70 3.86
N LEU A 114 -10.75 -22.75 4.80
CA LEU A 114 -10.26 -22.94 6.15
C LEU A 114 -11.37 -22.61 7.16
N SER A 115 -11.46 -23.39 8.23
CA SER A 115 -12.28 -23.00 9.38
C SER A 115 -11.53 -21.89 10.12
N LEU A 116 -12.18 -20.74 10.33
CA LEU A 116 -11.61 -19.68 11.16
C LEU A 116 -11.22 -20.26 12.52
N LYS A 117 -9.93 -20.17 12.86
CA LYS A 117 -9.46 -20.53 14.20
C LYS A 117 -10.05 -19.54 15.22
N LYS A 118 -9.90 -19.85 16.51
CA LYS A 118 -10.41 -19.04 17.62
C LYS A 118 -9.98 -17.57 17.46
N VAL A 119 -10.97 -16.67 17.40
CA VAL A 119 -10.77 -15.22 17.37
C VAL A 119 -10.03 -14.79 18.64
N GLU A 120 -8.94 -14.04 18.50
CA GLU A 120 -8.14 -13.56 19.63
C GLU A 120 -8.75 -12.30 20.25
N GLU A 121 -9.10 -11.33 19.40
CA GLU A 121 -9.75 -10.09 19.82
C GLU A 121 -10.68 -9.53 18.75
N TYR A 122 -11.51 -8.58 19.16
CA TYR A 122 -12.30 -7.74 18.26
C TYR A 122 -11.73 -6.33 18.30
N ARG A 123 -11.49 -5.73 17.13
CA ARG A 123 -10.95 -4.36 17.01
C ARG A 123 -11.93 -3.44 16.31
N ASN A 124 -12.13 -2.27 16.89
CA ASN A 124 -12.90 -1.20 16.30
C ASN A 124 -12.19 -0.67 15.04
N ILE A 125 -12.89 -0.68 13.90
CA ILE A 125 -12.33 -0.19 12.63
C ILE A 125 -12.25 1.34 12.56
N GLU A 126 -12.93 2.05 13.45
CA GLU A 126 -12.96 3.52 13.56
C GLU A 126 -12.07 4.03 14.71
N ALA A 127 -11.00 3.29 15.03
CA ALA A 127 -10.03 3.70 16.04
C ALA A 127 -9.42 5.08 15.72
N LYS A 128 -9.18 5.87 16.78
CA LYS A 128 -8.53 7.17 16.66
C LYS A 128 -7.04 6.98 16.33
N PRO A 129 -6.47 7.82 15.45
CA PRO A 129 -5.02 7.80 15.19
C PRO A 129 -4.20 7.94 16.48
N PRO A 130 -3.06 7.24 16.59
CA PRO A 130 -2.17 7.42 17.74
C PRO A 130 -1.68 8.86 17.88
N GLY A 131 -1.61 9.34 19.12
CA GLY A 131 -1.11 10.67 19.46
C GLY A 131 0.38 10.86 19.16
N ILE A 132 0.82 12.13 19.17
CA ILE A 132 2.22 12.52 18.90
C ILE A 132 3.17 11.89 19.93
N ASP A 133 2.72 11.70 21.16
CA ASP A 133 3.46 11.09 22.28
C ASP A 133 3.91 9.65 22.00
N ARG A 134 3.16 8.91 21.16
CA ARG A 134 3.51 7.55 20.74
C ARG A 134 4.40 7.49 19.50
N ARG A 135 4.54 8.58 18.74
CA ARG A 135 5.25 8.59 17.46
C ARG A 135 6.77 8.63 17.69
N VAL A 136 7.48 7.87 16.87
CA VAL A 136 8.94 7.84 16.82
C VAL A 136 9.41 8.45 15.51
N LYS A 137 10.53 9.16 15.55
CA LYS A 137 11.16 9.72 14.35
C LYS A 137 11.51 8.60 13.37
N LEU A 138 11.11 8.75 12.10
CA LEU A 138 11.44 7.83 11.02
C LEU A 138 12.95 7.85 10.75
N ASN A 139 13.68 6.87 11.29
CA ASN A 139 15.15 6.78 11.19
C ASN A 139 15.64 5.43 10.66
N GLN A 140 14.73 4.48 10.37
CA GLN A 140 15.06 3.19 9.79
C GLN A 140 14.66 3.14 8.31
N TYR A 141 15.54 2.55 7.51
CA TYR A 141 15.34 2.37 6.07
C TYR A 141 14.31 1.26 5.78
N PHE A 142 13.38 1.52 4.86
CA PHE A 142 12.45 0.53 4.32
C PHE A 142 12.91 0.11 2.92
N GLU A 143 13.40 -1.11 2.80
CA GLU A 143 13.95 -1.62 1.54
C GLU A 143 12.87 -2.26 0.66
N THR A 144 12.68 -1.71 -0.53
CA THR A 144 11.71 -2.25 -1.50
C THR A 144 12.26 -3.45 -2.26
N GLY A 145 13.59 -3.52 -2.46
CA GLY A 145 14.22 -4.50 -3.33
C GLY A 145 14.26 -4.06 -4.79
N VAL A 146 13.85 -2.82 -5.05
CA VAL A 146 13.73 -2.19 -6.36
C VAL A 146 14.72 -1.04 -6.41
N ALA A 147 15.81 -1.21 -7.15
CA ALA A 147 16.96 -0.33 -7.20
C ALA A 147 16.59 1.12 -7.54
N VAL A 148 15.70 1.34 -8.52
CA VAL A 148 15.31 2.71 -8.89
C VAL A 148 14.62 3.44 -7.73
N VAL A 149 13.79 2.74 -6.95
CA VAL A 149 13.13 3.32 -5.77
C VAL A 149 14.11 3.45 -4.62
N ASP A 150 14.83 2.37 -4.30
CA ASP A 150 15.75 2.31 -3.17
C ASP A 150 16.91 3.32 -3.27
N MET A 151 17.32 3.66 -4.50
CA MET A 151 18.38 4.65 -4.74
C MET A 151 17.87 6.07 -4.96
N MET A 152 16.75 6.26 -5.67
CA MET A 152 16.30 7.60 -6.07
C MET A 152 15.19 8.15 -5.18
N VAL A 153 14.31 7.28 -4.68
CA VAL A 153 13.13 7.66 -3.88
C VAL A 153 13.11 6.85 -2.58
N PRO A 154 14.11 7.03 -1.70
CA PRO A 154 14.25 6.24 -0.48
C PRO A 154 13.05 6.38 0.45
N ILE A 155 12.63 5.26 1.04
CA ILE A 155 11.47 5.14 1.92
C ILE A 155 11.93 4.77 3.34
N GLY A 156 11.27 5.32 4.35
CA GLY A 156 11.45 4.98 5.76
C GLY A 156 10.43 3.97 6.29
N LYS A 157 10.82 3.17 7.28
CA LYS A 157 9.86 2.34 8.03
C LYS A 157 8.87 3.23 8.77
N GLY A 158 7.57 3.01 8.54
CA GLY A 158 6.48 3.81 9.09
C GLY A 158 6.08 5.00 8.21
N GLN A 159 6.70 5.17 7.04
CA GLN A 159 6.35 6.20 6.07
C GLN A 159 5.03 5.86 5.36
N ARG A 160 4.27 6.89 5.02
CA ARG A 160 3.09 6.81 4.15
C ARG A 160 3.50 7.28 2.76
N GLU A 161 3.72 6.35 1.82
CA GLU A 161 4.24 6.67 0.48
C GLU A 161 3.19 6.37 -0.59
N LEU A 162 2.68 7.40 -1.26
CA LEU A 162 1.64 7.24 -2.27
C LEU A 162 2.18 6.59 -3.54
N ILE A 163 1.57 5.51 -4.00
CA ILE A 163 1.87 4.89 -5.29
C ILE A 163 0.83 5.37 -6.30
N ILE A 164 1.25 6.19 -7.26
CA ILE A 164 0.33 6.84 -8.20
C ILE A 164 0.75 6.60 -9.64
N GLY A 165 -0.21 6.43 -10.53
CA GLY A 165 0.04 6.30 -11.96
C GLY A 165 -1.15 5.68 -12.70
N ASP A 166 -1.05 5.59 -14.01
CA ASP A 166 -2.14 5.12 -14.86
C ASP A 166 -2.43 3.63 -14.67
N ARG A 167 -3.59 3.16 -15.11
CA ARG A 167 -3.87 1.71 -15.17
C ARG A 167 -2.79 0.99 -15.97
N LYS A 168 -2.39 -0.19 -15.48
CA LYS A 168 -1.39 -1.07 -16.14
C LYS A 168 0.00 -0.45 -16.31
N SER A 169 0.40 0.48 -15.44
CA SER A 169 1.75 1.08 -15.44
C SER A 169 2.80 0.30 -14.62
N GLY A 170 2.46 -0.86 -14.02
CA GLY A 170 3.40 -1.67 -13.22
C GLY A 170 3.31 -1.47 -11.70
N LYS A 171 2.31 -0.72 -11.20
CA LYS A 171 2.13 -0.44 -9.76
C LYS A 171 1.99 -1.71 -8.93
N THR A 172 1.12 -2.63 -9.36
CA THR A 172 0.82 -3.86 -8.61
C THR A 172 2.04 -4.77 -8.58
N GLU A 173 2.80 -4.89 -9.68
CA GLU A 173 4.04 -5.66 -9.73
C GLU A 173 5.09 -5.13 -8.74
N PHE A 174 5.28 -3.80 -8.69
CA PHE A 174 6.16 -3.15 -7.72
C PHE A 174 5.72 -3.41 -6.26
N ILE A 175 4.43 -3.30 -5.99
CA ILE A 175 3.85 -3.55 -4.67
C ILE A 175 4.10 -4.99 -4.24
N LEU A 176 3.80 -5.97 -5.11
CA LEU A 176 3.97 -7.39 -4.82
C LEU A 176 5.45 -7.75 -4.58
N GLN A 177 6.36 -7.18 -5.37
CA GLN A 177 7.80 -7.33 -5.18
C GLN A 177 8.26 -6.76 -3.81
N THR A 178 7.72 -5.59 -3.44
CA THR A 178 7.98 -4.98 -2.13
C THR A 178 7.43 -5.86 -1.00
N MET A 179 6.21 -6.37 -1.13
CA MET A 179 5.61 -7.29 -0.14
C MET A 179 6.44 -8.56 0.02
N LEU A 180 6.93 -9.13 -1.08
CA LEU A 180 7.81 -10.29 -1.05
C LEU A 180 9.11 -10.01 -0.29
N ASN A 181 9.75 -8.85 -0.53
CA ASN A 181 10.97 -8.48 0.19
C ASN A 181 10.70 -8.30 1.70
N GLN A 182 9.61 -7.62 2.06
CA GLN A 182 9.28 -7.33 3.45
C GLN A 182 8.85 -8.57 4.24
N ALA A 183 8.05 -9.46 3.63
CA ALA A 183 7.67 -10.72 4.23
C ALA A 183 8.91 -11.59 4.55
N LYS A 184 9.87 -11.67 3.62
CA LYS A 184 11.15 -12.37 3.83
C LYS A 184 12.00 -11.75 4.95
N LYS A 185 11.85 -10.45 5.20
CA LYS A 185 12.50 -9.73 6.32
C LYS A 185 11.72 -9.82 7.63
N GLY A 186 10.58 -10.48 7.63
CA GLY A 186 9.82 -10.79 8.82
C GLY A 186 8.62 -9.88 9.10
N ALA A 187 8.35 -8.90 8.23
CA ALA A 187 7.16 -8.07 8.35
C ALA A 187 5.88 -8.87 8.05
N VAL A 188 4.76 -8.45 8.64
CA VAL A 188 3.43 -8.89 8.22
C VAL A 188 2.96 -8.00 7.07
N CYS A 189 2.55 -8.60 5.97
CA CYS A 189 2.15 -7.87 4.77
C CYS A 189 0.64 -7.92 4.56
N ILE A 190 -0.04 -6.78 4.55
CA ILE A 190 -1.50 -6.70 4.39
C ILE A 190 -1.81 -6.04 3.05
N TYR A 191 -2.54 -6.73 2.18
CA TYR A 191 -3.01 -6.19 0.92
C TYR A 191 -4.52 -5.95 0.97
N ALA A 192 -4.95 -4.70 0.86
CA ALA A 192 -6.36 -4.32 0.80
C ALA A 192 -6.78 -4.04 -0.65
N GLY A 193 -7.50 -4.99 -1.26
CA GLY A 193 -8.10 -4.83 -2.59
C GLY A 193 -9.48 -4.18 -2.50
N ILE A 194 -9.60 -2.93 -2.91
CA ILE A 194 -10.81 -2.11 -2.78
C ILE A 194 -11.58 -2.12 -4.10
N GLY A 195 -12.74 -2.79 -4.11
CA GLY A 195 -13.61 -2.86 -5.28
C GLY A 195 -12.94 -3.48 -6.52
N LYS A 196 -11.99 -4.39 -6.32
CA LYS A 196 -11.22 -5.02 -7.42
C LYS A 196 -12.00 -6.16 -8.08
N SER A 197 -11.51 -6.67 -9.20
CA SER A 197 -12.11 -7.89 -9.76
C SER A 197 -11.68 -9.14 -8.97
N LEU A 198 -12.53 -10.16 -8.96
CA LEU A 198 -12.20 -11.46 -8.35
C LEU A 198 -10.93 -12.07 -8.96
N ILE A 199 -10.74 -11.89 -10.27
CA ILE A 199 -9.59 -12.39 -11.02
C ILE A 199 -8.29 -11.73 -10.54
N GLU A 200 -8.29 -10.42 -10.32
CA GLU A 200 -7.11 -9.70 -9.80
C GLU A 200 -6.78 -10.13 -8.37
N SER A 201 -7.77 -10.25 -7.50
CA SER A 201 -7.57 -10.73 -6.13
C SER A 201 -6.99 -12.16 -6.11
N LYS A 202 -7.47 -13.04 -6.99
CA LYS A 202 -6.92 -14.39 -7.14
C LYS A 202 -5.45 -14.38 -7.58
N LYS A 203 -5.10 -13.57 -8.58
CA LYS A 203 -3.70 -13.44 -9.05
C LYS A 203 -2.75 -13.01 -7.94
N ILE A 204 -3.19 -12.12 -7.05
CA ILE A 204 -2.39 -11.67 -5.91
C ILE A 204 -2.15 -12.80 -4.91
N ALA A 205 -3.20 -13.53 -4.56
CA ALA A 205 -3.06 -14.70 -3.69
C ALA A 205 -2.17 -15.78 -4.32
N ASP A 206 -2.35 -16.09 -5.62
CA ASP A 206 -1.54 -17.06 -6.34
C ASP A 206 -0.07 -16.62 -6.37
N TYR A 207 0.22 -15.32 -6.50
CA TYR A 207 1.56 -14.77 -6.36
C TYR A 207 2.14 -15.01 -4.96
N MET A 208 1.35 -14.77 -3.90
CA MET A 208 1.80 -14.99 -2.52
C MET A 208 2.07 -16.47 -2.22
N VAL A 209 1.28 -17.39 -2.78
CA VAL A 209 1.49 -18.84 -2.70
C VAL A 209 2.76 -19.23 -3.46
N LYS A 210 2.89 -18.81 -4.73
CA LYS A 210 4.06 -19.12 -5.59
C LYS A 210 5.38 -18.71 -4.93
N ASN A 211 5.38 -17.62 -4.17
CA ASN A 211 6.57 -17.04 -3.56
C ASN A 211 6.73 -17.36 -2.06
N ASP A 212 5.90 -18.24 -1.49
CA ASP A 212 5.96 -18.69 -0.09
C ASP A 212 5.92 -17.54 0.94
N ILE A 213 5.03 -16.57 0.73
CA ILE A 213 4.82 -15.44 1.65
C ILE A 213 3.40 -15.36 2.19
N LEU A 214 2.51 -16.27 1.75
CA LEU A 214 1.11 -16.27 2.15
C LEU A 214 0.97 -16.41 3.68
N ASN A 215 1.81 -17.23 4.32
CA ASN A 215 1.86 -17.42 5.77
C ASN A 215 2.22 -16.17 6.60
N ARG A 216 2.70 -15.10 5.97
CA ARG A 216 2.97 -13.79 6.61
C ARG A 216 2.11 -12.68 6.03
N SER A 217 1.08 -13.03 5.26
CA SER A 217 0.27 -12.06 4.54
C SER A 217 -1.21 -12.20 4.85
N VAL A 218 -1.94 -11.09 4.82
CA VAL A 218 -3.41 -11.07 4.88
C VAL A 218 -3.93 -10.32 3.67
N ILE A 219 -4.93 -10.87 3.00
CA ILE A 219 -5.62 -10.18 1.91
C ILE A 219 -7.00 -9.75 2.42
N VAL A 220 -7.29 -8.46 2.40
CA VAL A 220 -8.62 -7.92 2.67
C VAL A 220 -9.21 -7.48 1.35
N SER A 221 -10.30 -8.12 0.90
CA SER A 221 -10.85 -7.88 -0.43
C SER A 221 -12.31 -7.48 -0.38
N SER A 222 -12.65 -6.41 -1.10
CA SER A 222 -13.98 -6.20 -1.65
C SER A 222 -13.93 -6.19 -3.17
N TYR A 223 -15.03 -6.59 -3.78
CA TYR A 223 -15.21 -6.70 -5.22
C TYR A 223 -16.14 -5.61 -5.74
N ALA A 224 -15.99 -5.27 -7.02
CA ALA A 224 -16.85 -4.27 -7.67
C ALA A 224 -18.36 -4.60 -7.66
N ALA A 225 -18.72 -5.87 -7.41
CA ALA A 225 -20.11 -6.32 -7.32
C ALA A 225 -20.66 -6.29 -5.89
N ASP A 226 -19.83 -5.98 -4.89
CA ASP A 226 -20.26 -5.90 -3.50
C ASP A 226 -21.00 -4.59 -3.22
N SER A 227 -21.70 -4.52 -2.09
CA SER A 227 -22.35 -3.28 -1.64
C SER A 227 -21.32 -2.15 -1.53
N PRO A 228 -21.63 -0.92 -1.99
CA PRO A 228 -20.77 0.25 -1.79
C PRO A 228 -20.32 0.44 -0.34
N ALA A 229 -21.17 0.04 0.62
CA ALA A 229 -20.86 0.05 2.03
C ALA A 229 -19.65 -0.83 2.39
N LEU A 230 -19.61 -2.06 1.89
CA LEU A 230 -18.52 -2.99 2.17
C LEU A 230 -17.23 -2.52 1.51
N ILE A 231 -17.31 -2.01 0.28
CA ILE A 231 -16.16 -1.45 -0.43
C ILE A 231 -15.56 -0.25 0.32
N TYR A 232 -16.41 0.59 0.90
CA TYR A 232 -16.00 1.70 1.77
C TYR A 232 -15.29 1.22 3.04
N LEU A 233 -15.72 0.10 3.63
CA LEU A 233 -15.13 -0.40 4.88
C LEU A 233 -13.77 -1.08 4.70
N THR A 234 -13.47 -1.61 3.49
CA THR A 234 -12.23 -2.37 3.20
C THR A 234 -10.94 -1.77 3.78
N PRO A 235 -10.58 -0.50 3.51
CA PRO A 235 -9.32 0.04 4.02
C PRO A 235 -9.28 0.21 5.54
N TYR A 236 -10.43 0.47 6.18
CA TYR A 236 -10.50 0.60 7.64
C TYR A 236 -10.31 -0.74 8.35
N THR A 237 -10.88 -1.80 7.79
CA THR A 237 -10.66 -3.18 8.25
C THR A 237 -9.20 -3.60 8.09
N ALA A 238 -8.59 -3.32 6.94
CA ALA A 238 -7.17 -3.59 6.72
C ALA A 238 -6.26 -2.83 7.70
N MET A 239 -6.59 -1.56 8.00
CA MET A 239 -5.87 -0.78 9.00
C MET A 239 -6.03 -1.34 10.42
N ALA A 240 -7.23 -1.78 10.80
CA ALA A 240 -7.46 -2.39 12.11
C ALA A 240 -6.67 -3.70 12.28
N ILE A 241 -6.58 -4.52 11.23
CA ILE A 241 -5.74 -5.72 11.21
C ILE A 241 -4.24 -5.33 11.31
N ALA A 242 -3.81 -4.26 10.62
CA ALA A 242 -2.44 -3.78 10.73
C ALA A 242 -2.08 -3.34 12.16
N GLU A 243 -2.99 -2.64 12.83
CA GLU A 243 -2.81 -2.21 14.22
C GLU A 243 -2.71 -3.38 15.21
N HIS A 244 -3.41 -4.50 14.95
CA HIS A 244 -3.25 -5.71 15.75
C HIS A 244 -1.79 -6.21 15.75
N PHE A 245 -1.21 -6.37 14.56
CA PHE A 245 0.17 -6.85 14.41
C PHE A 245 1.20 -5.84 14.91
N LEU A 246 0.93 -4.54 14.74
CA LEU A 246 1.73 -3.47 15.31
C LEU A 246 1.79 -3.58 16.84
N ASP A 247 0.64 -3.69 17.50
CA ASP A 247 0.56 -3.79 18.96
C ASP A 247 1.18 -5.09 19.49
N LYS A 248 1.17 -6.17 18.69
CA LYS A 248 1.92 -7.40 18.98
C LYS A 248 3.44 -7.24 18.91
N GLY A 249 3.95 -6.14 18.35
CA GLY A 249 5.39 -5.88 18.25
C GLY A 249 6.01 -6.33 16.93
N THR A 250 5.21 -6.36 15.86
CA THR A 250 5.68 -6.73 14.51
C THR A 250 5.64 -5.53 13.58
N ASP A 251 6.63 -5.40 12.69
CA ASP A 251 6.56 -4.43 11.60
C ASP A 251 5.52 -4.88 10.57
N VAL A 252 4.71 -3.95 10.09
CA VAL A 252 3.62 -4.19 9.15
C VAL A 252 3.85 -3.38 7.89
N PHE A 253 3.67 -4.03 6.74
CA PHE A 253 3.58 -3.37 5.45
C PHE A 253 2.14 -3.45 4.94
N LEU A 254 1.47 -2.30 4.87
CA LEU A 254 0.06 -2.19 4.50
C LEU A 254 -0.08 -1.55 3.11
N VAL A 255 -0.87 -2.17 2.24
CA VAL A 255 -1.19 -1.65 0.91
C VAL A 255 -2.69 -1.38 0.83
N LEU A 256 -3.07 -0.21 0.33
CA LEU A 256 -4.47 0.18 0.10
C LEU A 256 -4.70 0.41 -1.41
N ASP A 257 -5.16 -0.62 -2.12
CA ASP A 257 -5.27 -0.65 -3.59
C ASP A 257 -6.74 -0.72 -4.06
N ASP A 258 -7.40 0.37 -4.44
CA ASP A 258 -6.88 1.76 -4.47
C ASP A 258 -7.83 2.77 -3.81
N LEU A 259 -7.25 3.84 -3.28
CA LEU A 259 -7.99 4.88 -2.57
C LEU A 259 -8.76 5.81 -3.51
N THR A 260 -8.44 5.82 -4.80
CA THR A 260 -9.26 6.48 -5.83
C THR A 260 -10.61 5.78 -6.00
N THR A 261 -10.64 4.45 -5.96
CA THR A 261 -11.86 3.63 -6.00
C THR A 261 -12.63 3.76 -4.69
N HIS A 262 -11.94 3.74 -3.55
CA HIS A 262 -12.55 4.05 -2.26
C HIS A 262 -13.31 5.38 -2.27
N ALA A 263 -12.68 6.46 -2.77
CA ALA A 263 -13.33 7.78 -2.85
C ALA A 263 -14.58 7.76 -3.74
N LYS A 264 -14.53 7.02 -4.87
CA LYS A 264 -15.68 6.89 -5.79
C LYS A 264 -16.90 6.26 -5.09
N TYR A 265 -16.70 5.18 -4.32
CA TYR A 265 -17.78 4.54 -3.58
C TYR A 265 -18.22 5.37 -2.36
N TYR A 266 -17.31 6.09 -1.71
CA TYR A 266 -17.72 7.04 -0.65
C TYR A 266 -18.61 8.15 -1.22
N ARG A 267 -18.28 8.65 -2.42
CA ARG A 267 -19.12 9.61 -3.14
C ARG A 267 -20.50 9.03 -3.47
N GLU A 268 -20.56 7.79 -3.95
CA GLU A 268 -21.82 7.11 -4.23
C GLU A 268 -22.70 7.00 -2.98
N LEU A 269 -22.14 6.53 -1.86
CA LEU A 269 -22.83 6.47 -0.56
C LEU A 269 -23.36 7.85 -0.13
N SER A 270 -22.51 8.87 -0.24
CA SER A 270 -22.88 10.23 0.15
C SER A 270 -24.00 10.82 -0.71
N LEU A 271 -24.00 10.56 -2.01
CA LEU A 271 -25.03 11.04 -2.93
C LEU A 271 -26.34 10.28 -2.76
N ALA A 272 -26.28 8.97 -2.51
CA ALA A 272 -27.46 8.15 -2.20
C ALA A 272 -28.15 8.63 -0.90
N ALA A 273 -27.38 9.13 0.05
CA ALA A 273 -27.89 9.77 1.26
C ALA A 273 -28.34 11.23 1.06
N GLY A 274 -28.43 11.72 -0.17
CA GLY A 274 -28.89 13.08 -0.45
C GLY A 274 -27.98 14.20 0.05
N ARG A 275 -26.72 13.91 0.42
CA ARG A 275 -25.77 14.93 0.88
C ARG A 275 -25.33 15.81 -0.27
N PHE A 276 -25.16 17.10 0.02
CA PHE A 276 -24.70 18.06 -0.98
C PHE A 276 -23.28 17.72 -1.47
N PRO A 277 -23.08 17.58 -2.80
CA PRO A 277 -21.76 17.36 -3.36
C PRO A 277 -20.88 18.60 -3.31
N GLY A 278 -19.58 18.39 -3.19
CA GLY A 278 -18.54 19.40 -3.39
C GLY A 278 -17.85 19.26 -4.75
N ARG A 279 -16.54 19.56 -4.78
CA ARG A 279 -15.72 19.50 -6.01
C ARG A 279 -15.74 18.10 -6.62
N SER A 280 -15.95 18.02 -7.94
CA SER A 280 -16.06 16.75 -8.69
C SER A 280 -17.09 15.77 -8.10
N SER A 281 -18.13 16.33 -7.49
CA SER A 281 -19.23 15.64 -6.81
C SER A 281 -18.85 14.83 -5.57
N TYR A 282 -17.62 14.92 -5.08
CA TYR A 282 -17.24 14.24 -3.83
C TYR A 282 -17.80 14.97 -2.60
N PRO A 283 -18.07 14.25 -1.49
CA PRO A 283 -18.45 14.89 -0.24
C PRO A 283 -17.35 15.80 0.30
N ALA A 284 -17.75 16.84 1.03
CA ALA A 284 -16.82 17.84 1.57
C ALA A 284 -15.76 17.24 2.51
N ASP A 285 -16.06 16.12 3.16
CA ASP A 285 -15.19 15.45 4.13
C ASP A 285 -14.39 14.28 3.53
N VAL A 286 -14.29 14.18 2.19
CA VAL A 286 -13.46 13.14 1.53
C VAL A 286 -11.99 13.24 1.96
N PHE A 287 -11.47 14.45 2.19
CA PHE A 287 -10.14 14.65 2.74
C PHE A 287 -10.02 14.09 4.16
N TYR A 288 -11.00 14.36 5.01
CA TYR A 288 -11.04 13.85 6.39
C TYR A 288 -11.09 12.32 6.42
N THR A 289 -11.88 11.73 5.52
CA THR A 289 -12.02 10.28 5.34
C THR A 289 -10.66 9.61 5.08
N HIS A 290 -9.85 10.13 4.16
CA HIS A 290 -8.53 9.57 3.88
C HIS A 290 -7.47 9.95 4.91
N SER A 291 -7.49 11.17 5.45
CA SER A 291 -6.50 11.60 6.45
C SER A 291 -6.64 10.85 7.76
N ARG A 292 -7.86 10.70 8.30
CA ARG A 292 -8.08 9.93 9.54
C ARG A 292 -7.65 8.47 9.43
N LEU A 293 -7.76 7.90 8.22
CA LEU A 293 -7.32 6.55 7.91
C LEU A 293 -5.79 6.49 7.86
N LEU A 294 -5.17 7.29 6.99
CA LEU A 294 -3.73 7.22 6.74
C LEU A 294 -2.90 7.64 7.96
N GLU A 295 -3.39 8.57 8.78
CA GLU A 295 -2.71 8.99 10.01
C GLU A 295 -2.56 7.88 11.05
N ARG A 296 -3.28 6.75 10.92
CA ARG A 296 -3.09 5.56 11.76
C ARG A 296 -1.80 4.80 11.43
N ALA A 297 -1.23 5.01 10.25
CA ALA A 297 0.07 4.47 9.87
C ALA A 297 1.23 5.38 10.33
N GLY A 298 2.35 4.78 10.69
CA GLY A 298 3.46 5.49 11.31
C GLY A 298 4.49 4.57 11.94
N TYR A 299 5.49 5.17 12.59
CA TYR A 299 6.45 4.48 13.44
C TYR A 299 6.14 4.80 14.90
N PHE A 300 5.89 3.78 15.70
CA PHE A 300 5.26 3.95 17.01
C PHE A 300 6.02 3.19 18.10
N LYS A 301 6.02 3.78 19.29
CA LYS A 301 6.32 3.07 20.52
C LYS A 301 5.06 2.35 21.00
N THR A 302 5.15 1.03 21.09
CA THR A 302 4.09 0.14 21.61
C THR A 302 4.54 -0.45 22.94
N LYS A 303 3.68 -1.26 23.56
CA LYS A 303 4.07 -2.03 24.77
C LYS A 303 5.12 -3.09 24.46
N ASN A 304 5.18 -3.55 23.21
CA ASN A 304 6.00 -4.67 22.77
C ASN A 304 7.26 -4.24 21.97
N GLY A 305 7.53 -2.94 21.88
CA GLY A 305 8.72 -2.43 21.21
C GLY A 305 8.47 -1.16 20.40
N ILE A 306 9.38 -0.89 19.48
CA ILE A 306 9.20 0.17 18.49
C ILE A 306 8.99 -0.52 17.15
N ASN A 307 7.79 -0.34 16.60
CA ASN A 307 7.35 -1.03 15.38
C ASN A 307 6.64 -0.05 14.46
N SER A 308 6.55 -0.43 13.19
CA SER A 308 6.01 0.43 12.14
C SER A 308 4.80 -0.19 11.45
N ILE A 309 3.87 0.67 11.03
CA ILE A 309 2.97 0.41 9.91
C ILE A 309 3.48 1.27 8.76
N THR A 310 4.21 0.69 7.83
CA THR A 310 4.60 1.34 6.57
C THR A 310 3.44 1.17 5.59
N CYS A 311 2.91 2.26 5.03
CA CYS A 311 1.67 2.22 4.28
C CYS A 311 1.85 2.75 2.85
N PHE A 312 1.46 1.95 1.86
CA PHE A 312 1.37 2.34 0.45
C PHE A 312 -0.09 2.52 0.04
N PRO A 313 -0.65 3.74 0.18
CA PRO A 313 -1.89 4.06 -0.51
C PRO A 313 -1.66 4.09 -2.02
N VAL A 314 -2.54 3.45 -2.78
CA VAL A 314 -2.49 3.46 -4.25
C VAL A 314 -3.54 4.42 -4.79
N ALA A 315 -3.17 5.17 -5.82
CA ALA A 315 -4.07 6.04 -6.57
C ALA A 315 -3.91 5.80 -8.08
N GLU A 316 -5.01 5.85 -8.80
CA GLU A 316 -5.04 5.81 -10.25
C GLU A 316 -5.02 7.25 -10.80
N SER A 317 -4.10 7.57 -11.72
CA SER A 317 -4.18 8.78 -12.56
C SER A 317 -4.94 8.49 -13.85
N VAL A 318 -5.43 9.55 -14.49
CA VAL A 318 -6.15 9.45 -15.77
C VAL A 318 -5.29 10.11 -16.83
N GLU A 319 -4.82 9.34 -17.80
CA GLU A 319 -4.01 9.82 -18.94
C GLU A 319 -2.77 10.63 -18.50
N GLY A 320 -2.10 10.18 -17.46
CA GLY A 320 -0.92 10.85 -16.90
C GLY A 320 -1.23 12.09 -16.06
N ASP A 321 -2.49 12.50 -15.95
CA ASP A 321 -2.89 13.59 -15.05
C ASP A 321 -3.05 13.08 -13.61
N PHE A 322 -2.07 13.44 -12.78
CA PHE A 322 -2.07 13.21 -11.33
C PHE A 322 -2.44 14.47 -10.53
N SER A 323 -2.87 15.55 -11.19
CA SER A 323 -3.35 16.78 -10.55
C SER A 323 -4.83 16.73 -10.16
N GLY A 324 -5.48 15.59 -10.39
CA GLY A 324 -6.87 15.33 -10.00
C GLY A 324 -7.15 15.54 -8.51
N TYR A 325 -8.41 15.80 -8.17
CA TYR A 325 -8.80 16.22 -6.82
C TYR A 325 -8.46 15.19 -5.72
N ILE A 326 -8.65 13.91 -5.98
CA ILE A 326 -8.34 12.86 -4.98
C ILE A 326 -6.83 12.62 -4.90
N GLN A 327 -6.14 12.66 -6.03
CA GLN A 327 -4.69 12.48 -6.13
C GLN A 327 -3.95 13.57 -5.36
N THR A 328 -4.31 14.84 -5.57
CA THR A 328 -3.74 15.98 -4.85
C THR A 328 -4.05 15.95 -3.35
N ASN A 329 -5.26 15.56 -2.95
CA ASN A 329 -5.58 15.32 -1.54
C ASN A 329 -4.65 14.25 -0.94
N LEU A 330 -4.50 13.09 -1.59
CA LEU A 330 -3.63 12.02 -1.11
C LEU A 330 -2.16 12.44 -1.04
N MET A 331 -1.65 13.20 -2.02
CA MET A 331 -0.29 13.76 -2.00
C MET A 331 -0.06 14.74 -0.83
N SER A 332 -1.10 15.43 -0.39
CA SER A 332 -1.00 16.34 0.75
C SER A 332 -1.01 15.61 2.10
N ILE A 333 -1.65 14.44 2.18
CA ILE A 333 -1.73 13.59 3.39
C ILE A 333 -0.48 12.72 3.56
N THR A 334 0.07 12.23 2.46
CA THR A 334 1.23 11.32 2.45
C THR A 334 2.55 12.05 2.62
N ASP A 335 3.59 11.29 3.00
CA ASP A 335 4.95 11.79 3.21
C ASP A 335 5.74 11.90 1.89
N GLY A 336 5.14 11.48 0.77
CA GLY A 336 5.79 11.37 -0.53
C GLY A 336 4.91 10.62 -1.52
N HIS A 337 5.36 10.56 -2.76
CA HIS A 337 4.74 9.75 -3.79
C HIS A 337 5.75 9.20 -4.79
N ILE A 338 5.46 8.01 -5.30
CA ILE A 338 6.16 7.36 -6.40
C ILE A 338 5.24 7.37 -7.61
N TYR A 339 5.66 8.08 -8.66
CA TYR A 339 4.89 8.21 -9.90
C TYR A 339 5.30 7.14 -10.92
N PHE A 340 4.33 6.32 -11.31
CA PHE A 340 4.45 5.30 -12.35
C PHE A 340 3.97 5.86 -13.67
N ASP A 341 4.94 6.17 -14.53
CA ASP A 341 4.76 6.84 -15.80
C ASP A 341 4.46 5.86 -16.93
N LYS A 342 3.36 6.11 -17.64
CA LYS A 342 2.91 5.27 -18.74
C LYS A 342 3.88 5.29 -19.92
N GLU A 343 4.54 6.41 -20.19
CA GLU A 343 5.47 6.52 -21.31
C GLU A 343 6.73 5.68 -21.07
N LEU A 344 7.27 5.74 -19.85
CA LEU A 344 8.40 4.88 -19.45
C LEU A 344 8.03 3.40 -19.57
N PHE A 345 6.81 3.03 -19.20
CA PHE A 345 6.33 1.66 -19.32
C PHE A 345 6.26 1.21 -20.79
N LEU A 346 5.74 2.06 -21.69
CA LEU A 346 5.65 1.79 -23.13
C LEU A 346 7.03 1.72 -23.80
N GLN A 347 8.01 2.45 -23.29
CA GLN A 347 9.42 2.36 -23.69
C GLN A 347 10.12 1.08 -23.18
N GLY A 348 9.42 0.24 -22.42
CA GLY A 348 9.96 -1.01 -21.89
C GLY A 348 10.79 -0.87 -20.62
N ARG A 349 10.80 0.31 -19.97
CA ARG A 349 11.44 0.49 -18.65
C ARG A 349 10.52 -0.05 -17.56
N LYS A 350 10.99 -1.05 -16.82
CA LYS A 350 10.24 -1.67 -15.72
C LYS A 350 11.13 -1.78 -14.48
N PRO A 351 10.68 -1.34 -13.29
CA PRO A 351 9.42 -0.64 -13.05
C PRO A 351 9.43 0.77 -13.65
N ALA A 352 8.27 1.25 -14.08
CA ALA A 352 8.13 2.51 -14.82
C ALA A 352 8.10 3.73 -13.88
N VAL A 353 9.02 3.78 -12.92
CA VAL A 353 9.09 4.87 -11.94
C VAL A 353 9.76 6.07 -12.58
N ASN A 354 9.03 7.18 -12.65
CA ASN A 354 9.61 8.47 -13.01
C ASN A 354 10.17 9.12 -11.75
N TYR A 355 11.48 8.98 -11.58
CA TYR A 355 12.20 9.45 -10.41
C TYR A 355 12.31 10.99 -10.33
N PHE A 356 12.06 11.73 -11.42
CA PHE A 356 12.02 13.20 -11.39
C PHE A 356 10.71 13.74 -10.83
N LEU A 357 9.60 13.05 -11.14
CA LEU A 357 8.27 13.41 -10.63
C LEU A 357 7.96 12.76 -9.28
N SER A 358 8.71 11.74 -8.88
CA SER A 358 8.56 11.10 -7.57
C SER A 358 9.22 11.91 -6.46
N VAL A 359 8.61 11.98 -5.28
CA VAL A 359 9.06 12.82 -4.16
C VAL A 359 9.00 12.04 -2.86
N THR A 360 10.04 12.13 -2.03
CA THR A 360 10.03 11.65 -0.63
C THR A 360 10.39 12.79 0.31
N ARG A 361 9.57 13.08 1.33
CA ARG A 361 9.85 14.13 2.33
C ARG A 361 10.72 13.64 3.48
N VAL A 362 10.81 12.31 3.66
CA VAL A 362 11.53 11.67 4.77
C VAL A 362 12.86 11.08 4.32
N GLY A 363 12.96 10.67 3.06
CA GLY A 363 14.00 9.74 2.59
C GLY A 363 15.45 10.04 2.97
N ARG A 364 15.84 11.32 3.11
CA ARG A 364 17.21 11.69 3.50
C ARG A 364 17.61 11.19 4.89
N GLN A 365 16.72 11.26 5.89
CA GLN A 365 17.07 10.95 7.28
C GLN A 365 17.10 9.45 7.59
N THR A 366 16.68 8.60 6.65
CA THR A 366 16.67 7.14 6.78
C THR A 366 17.84 6.48 6.03
N GLN A 367 18.61 7.25 5.26
CA GLN A 367 19.76 6.77 4.49
C GLN A 367 21.05 6.78 5.30
N THR A 368 21.94 5.83 5.01
CA THR A 368 23.34 5.86 5.45
C THR A 368 24.11 6.95 4.68
N LYS A 369 25.26 7.37 5.22
CA LYS A 369 26.14 8.35 4.55
C LYS A 369 26.52 7.90 3.12
N LEU A 370 26.84 6.63 2.96
CA LEU A 370 27.18 6.02 1.68
C LEU A 370 26.01 6.12 0.68
N LYS A 371 24.80 5.68 1.08
CA LYS A 371 23.61 5.75 0.22
C LYS A 371 23.32 7.19 -0.19
N TRP A 372 23.40 8.13 0.75
CA TRP A 372 23.17 9.54 0.45
C TRP A 372 24.19 10.10 -0.55
N SER A 373 25.47 9.73 -0.41
CA SER A 373 26.52 10.09 -1.38
C SER A 373 26.21 9.53 -2.78
N ILE A 374 25.75 8.30 -2.87
CA ILE A 374 25.36 7.65 -4.14
C ILE A 374 24.16 8.36 -4.75
N SER A 375 23.07 8.56 -4.01
CA SER A 375 21.85 9.21 -4.50
C SER A 375 22.13 10.62 -5.03
N ARG A 376 23.03 11.37 -4.38
CA ARG A 376 23.41 12.73 -4.83
C ARG A 376 24.18 12.71 -6.15
N GLU A 377 25.15 11.82 -6.28
CA GLU A 377 25.95 11.71 -7.50
C GLU A 377 25.09 11.21 -8.66
N LEU A 378 24.33 10.15 -8.42
CA LEU A 378 23.42 9.54 -9.38
C LEU A 378 22.33 10.52 -9.82
N GLY A 379 21.70 11.26 -8.90
CA GLY A 379 20.72 12.29 -9.24
C GLY A 379 21.31 13.40 -10.11
N SER A 380 22.51 13.88 -9.78
CA SER A 380 23.19 14.91 -10.58
C SER A 380 23.46 14.43 -12.00
N PHE A 381 23.89 13.18 -12.15
CA PHE A 381 24.13 12.56 -13.46
C PHE A 381 22.84 12.30 -14.24
N LEU A 382 21.76 11.86 -13.60
CA LEU A 382 20.50 11.62 -14.30
C LEU A 382 19.89 12.92 -14.82
N THR A 383 19.99 14.03 -14.08
CA THR A 383 19.61 15.36 -14.60
C THR A 383 20.46 15.77 -15.81
N LEU A 384 21.77 15.48 -15.79
CA LEU A 384 22.64 15.71 -16.95
C LEU A 384 22.19 14.85 -18.14
N LEU A 385 21.93 13.56 -17.91
CA LEU A 385 21.48 12.61 -18.92
C LEU A 385 20.18 13.06 -19.59
N GLU A 386 19.18 13.47 -18.82
CA GLU A 386 17.91 13.97 -19.34
C GLU A 386 18.11 15.19 -20.25
N ARG A 387 18.89 16.18 -19.79
CA ARG A 387 19.24 17.35 -20.61
C ARG A 387 19.92 16.93 -21.90
N THR A 388 20.92 16.05 -21.82
CA THR A 388 21.64 15.54 -22.99
C THR A 388 20.72 14.83 -23.97
N GLN A 389 19.79 14.00 -23.49
CA GLN A 389 18.80 13.32 -24.34
C GLN A 389 17.89 14.34 -25.05
N SER A 390 17.37 15.34 -24.34
CA SER A 390 16.59 16.41 -24.95
C SER A 390 17.38 17.17 -26.03
N PHE A 391 18.65 17.50 -25.79
CA PHE A 391 19.49 18.19 -26.78
C PHE A 391 19.73 17.35 -28.05
N VAL A 392 20.01 16.06 -27.92
CA VAL A 392 20.25 15.16 -29.06
C VAL A 392 18.99 14.99 -29.93
N HIS A 393 17.80 15.01 -29.33
CA HIS A 393 16.54 15.00 -30.08
C HIS A 393 16.39 16.17 -31.05
N PHE A 394 17.07 17.31 -30.82
CA PHE A 394 17.06 18.47 -31.72
C PHE A 394 18.12 18.43 -32.83
N GLY A 395 18.77 17.28 -33.06
CA GLY A 395 19.69 17.07 -34.18
C GLY A 395 21.09 17.67 -33.98
N ALA A 396 21.49 17.94 -32.73
CA ALA A 396 22.83 18.41 -32.41
C ALA A 396 23.90 17.33 -32.69
N GLU A 397 25.10 17.75 -33.11
CA GLU A 397 26.23 16.85 -33.30
C GLU A 397 26.63 16.16 -31.99
N ILE A 398 26.77 14.83 -32.04
CA ILE A 398 27.13 14.02 -30.88
C ILE A 398 28.65 14.02 -30.72
N ASN A 399 29.15 14.84 -29.80
CA ASN A 399 30.56 14.77 -29.38
C ASN A 399 30.81 13.58 -28.44
N GLU A 400 32.09 13.28 -28.15
CA GLU A 400 32.47 12.13 -27.29
C GLU A 400 31.90 12.22 -25.87
N GLY A 401 31.77 13.43 -25.31
CA GLY A 401 31.19 13.64 -23.98
C GLY A 401 29.68 13.34 -23.92
N ILE A 402 28.94 13.72 -24.96
CA ILE A 402 27.52 13.35 -25.11
C ILE A 402 27.40 11.84 -25.25
N LYS A 403 28.25 11.22 -26.10
CA LYS A 403 28.24 9.77 -26.31
C LYS A 403 28.52 9.00 -25.03
N SER A 404 29.51 9.42 -24.23
CA SER A 404 29.85 8.77 -22.97
C SER A 404 28.71 8.89 -21.94
N THR A 405 28.08 10.06 -21.84
CA THR A 405 26.93 10.30 -20.96
C THR A 405 25.74 9.41 -21.34
N LEU A 406 25.39 9.36 -22.63
CA LEU A 406 24.30 8.51 -23.13
C LEU A 406 24.58 7.02 -22.91
N THR A 407 25.82 6.58 -23.19
CA THR A 407 26.23 5.18 -23.00
C THR A 407 26.17 4.78 -21.53
N MET A 408 26.65 5.65 -20.63
CA MET A 408 26.58 5.43 -19.18
C MET A 408 25.12 5.38 -18.70
N GLY A 409 24.26 6.25 -19.24
CA GLY A 409 22.82 6.24 -18.96
C GLY A 409 22.11 4.96 -19.39
N ASP A 410 22.42 4.44 -20.59
CA ASP A 410 21.88 3.15 -21.04
C ASP A 410 22.36 2.02 -20.13
N ARG A 411 23.64 2.00 -19.73
CA ARG A 411 24.18 0.98 -18.83
C ARG A 411 23.53 0.99 -17.44
N LEU A 412 23.30 2.16 -16.86
CA LEU A 412 22.57 2.27 -15.59
C LEU A 412 21.12 1.79 -15.75
N THR A 413 20.49 2.15 -16.86
CA THR A 413 19.12 1.71 -17.15
C THR A 413 19.04 0.19 -17.29
N GLN A 414 19.85 -0.42 -18.16
CA GLN A 414 19.79 -1.87 -18.42
C GLN A 414 20.41 -2.72 -17.31
N GLY A 415 21.48 -2.25 -16.69
CA GLY A 415 22.25 -2.98 -15.69
C GLY A 415 21.67 -2.90 -14.28
N LEU A 416 20.91 -1.85 -13.95
CA LEU A 416 20.47 -1.59 -12.59
C LEU A 416 18.97 -1.29 -12.47
N PHE A 417 18.47 -0.29 -13.20
CA PHE A 417 17.08 0.18 -13.01
C PHE A 417 16.02 -0.70 -13.67
N ASN A 418 16.34 -1.34 -14.79
CA ASN A 418 15.43 -2.27 -15.45
C ASN A 418 15.45 -3.60 -14.70
N GLN A 419 14.40 -3.86 -13.93
CA GLN A 419 14.21 -5.05 -13.11
C GLN A 419 12.91 -5.74 -13.49
N THR A 420 12.99 -7.06 -13.64
CA THR A 420 11.80 -7.88 -13.80
C THR A 420 11.05 -7.97 -12.46
N SER A 421 9.75 -8.27 -12.50
CA SER A 421 8.91 -8.36 -11.28
C SER A 421 9.28 -9.52 -10.34
N GLU A 422 10.13 -10.44 -10.79
CA GLU A 422 10.66 -11.57 -9.99
C GLU A 422 12.03 -11.26 -9.36
N GLU A 423 12.68 -10.15 -9.75
CA GLU A 423 14.03 -9.79 -9.34
C GLU A 423 14.06 -8.87 -8.11
N ILE A 424 14.22 -9.44 -6.92
CA ILE A 424 14.55 -8.66 -5.72
C ILE A 424 16.07 -8.50 -5.62
N LEU A 425 16.53 -7.25 -5.58
CA LEU A 425 17.93 -6.90 -5.36
C LEU A 425 18.12 -6.38 -3.94
N PRO A 426 18.89 -7.08 -3.08
CA PRO A 426 19.25 -6.57 -1.76
C PRO A 426 20.04 -5.27 -1.83
N THR A 427 19.88 -4.39 -0.84
CA THR A 427 20.55 -3.07 -0.78
C THR A 427 22.04 -3.13 -1.16
N ASN A 428 22.81 -4.01 -0.53
CA ASN A 428 24.27 -4.05 -0.72
C ASN A 428 24.64 -4.47 -2.14
N LEU A 429 23.86 -5.40 -2.73
CA LEU A 429 24.03 -5.82 -4.10
C LEU A 429 23.71 -4.67 -5.08
N GLN A 430 22.64 -3.90 -4.83
CA GLN A 430 22.33 -2.72 -5.64
C GLN A 430 23.50 -1.73 -5.63
N ILE A 431 24.07 -1.46 -4.46
CA ILE A 431 25.21 -0.55 -4.28
C ILE A 431 26.43 -1.04 -5.07
N VAL A 432 26.77 -2.34 -4.97
CA VAL A 432 27.91 -2.90 -5.72
C VAL A 432 27.69 -2.87 -7.22
N LEU A 433 26.50 -3.24 -7.70
CA LEU A 433 26.14 -3.17 -9.12
C LEU A 433 26.25 -1.73 -9.63
N PHE A 434 25.73 -0.75 -8.88
CA PHE A 434 25.91 0.66 -9.19
C PHE A 434 27.39 1.02 -9.33
N THR A 435 28.22 0.68 -8.33
CA THR A 435 29.64 1.03 -8.36
C THR A 435 30.43 0.36 -9.48
N LEU A 436 30.12 -0.89 -9.85
CA LEU A 436 30.76 -1.57 -10.99
C LEU A 436 30.41 -0.87 -12.32
N ILE A 437 29.15 -0.48 -12.49
CA ILE A 437 28.72 0.28 -13.67
C ILE A 437 29.40 1.66 -13.67
N TRP A 438 29.44 2.31 -12.51
CA TRP A 438 30.03 3.64 -12.31
C TRP A 438 31.54 3.69 -12.51
N SER A 439 32.27 2.64 -12.10
CA SER A 439 33.71 2.49 -12.33
C SER A 439 34.05 2.04 -13.76
N GLN A 440 33.07 2.01 -14.66
CA GLN A 440 33.22 1.57 -16.05
C GLN A 440 33.74 0.13 -16.19
N ALA A 441 33.42 -0.76 -15.24
CA ALA A 441 33.84 -2.15 -15.29
C ALA A 441 33.32 -2.89 -16.54
N PHE A 442 32.20 -2.42 -17.10
CA PHE A 442 31.51 -2.95 -18.26
C PHE A 442 31.71 -2.11 -19.53
N LYS A 443 32.82 -1.36 -19.64
CA LYS A 443 33.03 -0.41 -20.74
C LYS A 443 33.05 -1.04 -22.13
N ASP A 444 33.43 -2.31 -22.22
CA ASP A 444 33.54 -3.05 -23.48
C ASP A 444 32.30 -3.93 -23.75
N SER A 445 31.35 -3.95 -22.81
CA SER A 445 30.14 -4.76 -22.91
C SER A 445 29.02 -4.01 -23.61
N ASP A 446 28.35 -4.69 -24.55
CA ASP A 446 27.07 -4.24 -25.09
C ASP A 446 25.92 -4.45 -24.06
N SER A 447 24.74 -3.91 -24.36
CA SER A 447 23.60 -3.96 -23.43
C SER A 447 23.15 -5.41 -23.11
N LYS A 448 23.33 -6.37 -24.03
CA LYS A 448 22.97 -7.79 -23.80
C LYS A 448 24.00 -8.48 -22.92
N GLN A 449 25.28 -8.26 -23.19
CA GLN A 449 26.39 -8.79 -22.41
C GLN A 449 26.33 -8.27 -20.97
N LEU A 450 26.01 -6.98 -20.79
CA LEU A 450 25.82 -6.36 -19.49
C LEU A 450 24.74 -7.08 -18.68
N VAL A 451 23.58 -7.36 -19.28
CA VAL A 451 22.48 -8.06 -18.60
C VAL A 451 22.89 -9.49 -18.21
N VAL A 452 23.65 -10.19 -19.07
CA VAL A 452 24.16 -11.53 -18.75
C VAL A 452 25.13 -11.48 -17.57
N GLN A 453 26.09 -10.57 -17.56
CA GLN A 453 27.06 -10.42 -16.48
C GLN A 453 26.38 -10.00 -15.17
N ARG A 454 25.48 -9.01 -15.23
CA ARG A 454 24.63 -8.61 -14.11
C ARG A 454 23.91 -9.81 -13.50
N ASN A 455 23.28 -10.64 -14.33
CA ASN A 455 22.55 -11.81 -13.84
C ASN A 455 23.47 -12.85 -13.19
N LYS A 456 24.71 -13.03 -13.68
CA LYS A 456 25.71 -13.87 -13.01
C LYS A 456 26.09 -13.35 -11.62
N ILE A 457 26.28 -12.05 -11.48
CA ILE A 457 26.56 -11.40 -10.18
C ILE A 457 25.39 -11.61 -9.21
N ILE A 458 24.16 -11.40 -9.68
CA ILE A 458 22.94 -11.61 -8.87
C ILE A 458 22.84 -13.07 -8.41
N GLN A 459 23.10 -14.03 -9.30
CA GLN A 459 23.07 -15.45 -8.95
C GLN A 459 24.18 -15.81 -7.95
N SER A 460 25.40 -15.33 -8.16
CA SER A 460 26.53 -15.57 -7.25
C SER A 460 26.24 -15.02 -5.86
N TYR A 461 25.67 -13.83 -5.74
CA TYR A 461 25.24 -13.27 -4.45
C TYR A 461 24.14 -14.14 -3.77
N LYS A 462 23.27 -14.80 -4.55
CA LYS A 462 22.21 -15.67 -4.03
C LYS A 462 22.69 -17.07 -3.64
N THR A 463 23.66 -17.64 -4.35
CA THR A 463 24.08 -19.03 -4.15
C THR A 463 25.37 -19.19 -3.34
N ASP A 464 26.31 -18.26 -3.47
CA ASP A 464 27.61 -18.31 -2.79
C ASP A 464 27.62 -17.40 -1.54
N ALA A 465 27.66 -18.04 -0.37
CA ALA A 465 27.73 -17.34 0.92
C ALA A 465 29.06 -16.59 1.13
N SER A 466 30.16 -17.07 0.56
CA SER A 466 31.47 -16.40 0.64
C SER A 466 31.45 -15.11 -0.19
N TYR A 467 30.92 -15.19 -1.42
CA TYR A 467 30.74 -14.02 -2.27
C TYR A 467 29.82 -12.98 -1.61
N ARG A 468 28.67 -13.41 -1.08
CA ARG A 468 27.75 -12.54 -0.34
C ARG A 468 28.43 -11.84 0.83
N THR A 469 29.14 -12.59 1.67
CA THR A 469 29.85 -12.04 2.84
C THR A 469 30.92 -11.03 2.42
N THR A 470 31.59 -11.28 1.30
CA THR A 470 32.61 -10.36 0.75
C THR A 470 31.97 -9.05 0.28
N VAL A 471 30.86 -9.13 -0.44
CA VAL A 471 30.10 -7.96 -0.89
C VAL A 471 29.55 -7.16 0.29
N ASP A 472 28.93 -7.83 1.26
CA ASP A 472 28.33 -7.17 2.42
C ASP A 472 29.38 -6.46 3.28
N LYS A 473 30.50 -7.13 3.60
CA LYS A 473 31.62 -6.51 4.33
C LYS A 473 32.23 -5.32 3.57
N MET A 474 32.32 -5.41 2.25
CA MET A 474 32.86 -4.32 1.43
C MET A 474 31.99 -3.07 1.56
N VAL A 475 30.66 -3.21 1.42
CA VAL A 475 29.72 -2.09 1.54
C VAL A 475 29.69 -1.54 2.97
N GLU A 476 29.67 -2.40 3.98
CA GLU A 476 29.63 -1.99 5.40
C GLU A 476 30.90 -1.27 5.86
N SER A 477 32.05 -1.56 5.24
CA SER A 477 33.32 -0.90 5.56
C SER A 477 33.45 0.53 5.00
N CYS A 478 32.48 0.97 4.18
CA CYS A 478 32.54 2.22 3.45
C CYS A 478 31.44 3.21 3.85
N ASP A 479 31.85 4.42 4.24
CA ASP A 479 30.94 5.53 4.51
C ASP A 479 30.74 6.48 3.32
N GLU A 480 31.60 6.39 2.29
CA GLU A 480 31.65 7.31 1.15
C GLU A 480 31.86 6.59 -0.18
N LEU A 481 31.28 7.14 -1.25
CA LEU A 481 31.32 6.55 -2.59
C LEU A 481 32.75 6.40 -3.13
N ASN A 482 33.62 7.40 -2.95
CA ASN A 482 34.98 7.38 -3.50
C ASN A 482 35.83 6.23 -2.93
N LYS A 483 35.67 5.92 -1.65
CA LYS A 483 36.35 4.78 -1.01
C LYS A 483 35.86 3.46 -1.59
N LEU A 484 34.54 3.33 -1.75
CA LEU A 484 33.94 2.14 -2.33
C LEU A 484 34.36 1.94 -3.79
N LEU A 485 34.41 3.00 -4.59
CA LEU A 485 34.92 2.95 -5.98
C LEU A 485 36.35 2.42 -6.02
N GLY A 486 37.25 2.91 -5.15
CA GLY A 486 38.62 2.41 -5.08
C GLY A 486 38.71 0.91 -4.76
N LEU A 487 37.91 0.44 -3.79
CA LEU A 487 37.87 -0.98 -3.43
C LEU A 487 37.29 -1.85 -4.56
N VAL A 488 36.19 -1.44 -5.15
CA VAL A 488 35.54 -2.16 -6.25
C VAL A 488 36.46 -2.23 -7.47
N SER A 489 37.14 -1.15 -7.82
CA SER A 489 38.15 -1.16 -8.90
C SER A 489 39.33 -2.09 -8.59
N SER A 490 39.78 -2.17 -7.35
CA SER A 490 40.89 -3.07 -6.97
C SER A 490 40.51 -4.56 -6.99
N LYS A 491 39.23 -4.88 -6.81
CA LYS A 491 38.69 -6.25 -6.76
C LYS A 491 37.77 -6.57 -7.94
N GLN A 492 37.87 -5.81 -9.02
CA GLN A 492 36.94 -5.91 -10.14
C GLN A 492 36.91 -7.33 -10.74
N THR A 493 38.07 -7.98 -10.86
CA THR A 493 38.18 -9.34 -11.40
C THR A 493 37.55 -10.40 -10.51
N ASP A 494 37.54 -10.19 -9.19
CA ASP A 494 36.92 -11.13 -8.24
C ASP A 494 35.39 -10.96 -8.18
N LEU A 495 34.89 -9.78 -8.58
CA LEU A 495 33.46 -9.42 -8.52
C LEU A 495 32.70 -9.79 -9.80
N LEU A 496 33.37 -9.88 -10.95
CA LEU A 496 32.83 -10.20 -12.28
C LEU A 496 32.86 -11.70 -12.57
#